data_AF-A0A3D9HD49-F1
#
_entry.id   AF-A0A3D9HD49-F1
#
_cell.length_a   1.000
_cell.length_b   1.000
_cell.length_c   1.000
_cell.angle_alpha   90.00
_cell.angle_beta   90.00
_cell.angle_gamma   90.00
#
_symmetry.space_group_name_H-M   'P 1'
#
loop_
_entity.id
_entity.type
_entity.pdbx_description
1 polymer ?
#
loop_
_entity_poly.entity_id
_entity_poly.type
_entity_poly.pdbx_seq_one_letter_code
_entity_poly.pdbx_strand_id
1 'polypeptide(L)'
;MENNDIEYTILPYGEFNNQELQALYDEFKTNGTTSKSKALQIGATIEDLDIIDLQNFIDKMSNSSIVSVFKNLQCGSRNHLRSFVKAIETSGDTYTPQYLSITEYSSIINGSQEKCGQ
;
A
#
# COMPACT_ATOMS: atom_id res chain seq x y z
N MET A 1 -15.16 -7.20 -12.44
CA MET A 1 -14.61 -6.33 -13.50
C MET A 1 -15.46 -6.39 -14.77
N GLU A 2 -16.17 -7.49 -15.04
CA GLU A 2 -17.14 -7.62 -16.15
C GLU A 2 -18.41 -6.73 -16.03
N ASN A 3 -18.69 -6.11 -14.89
CA ASN A 3 -19.97 -5.42 -14.65
C ASN A 3 -20.02 -3.94 -15.07
N ASN A 4 -18.94 -3.35 -15.63
CA ASN A 4 -18.89 -1.90 -15.90
C ASN A 4 -18.44 -1.50 -17.32
N ASP A 5 -18.26 -2.44 -18.26
CA ASP A 5 -17.85 -2.16 -19.66
C ASP A 5 -16.66 -1.17 -19.79
N ILE A 6 -15.66 -1.30 -18.92
CA ILE A 6 -14.45 -0.47 -18.96
C ILE A 6 -13.40 -1.21 -19.78
N GLU A 7 -12.93 -0.62 -20.87
CA GLU A 7 -11.77 -1.14 -21.60
C GLU A 7 -10.53 -1.16 -20.71
N TYR A 8 -9.84 -2.30 -20.69
CA TYR A 8 -8.57 -2.45 -19.99
C TYR A 8 -7.57 -3.20 -20.87
N THR A 9 -6.29 -2.90 -20.67
CA THR A 9 -5.18 -3.58 -21.34
C THR A 9 -4.36 -4.32 -20.30
N ILE A 10 -4.06 -5.59 -20.57
CA ILE A 10 -3.13 -6.37 -19.76
C ILE A 10 -1.72 -6.15 -20.34
N LEU A 11 -0.85 -5.52 -19.55
CA LEU A 11 0.56 -5.36 -19.87
C LEU A 11 1.40 -6.54 -19.34
N PRO A 12 2.62 -6.76 -19.86
CA PRO A 12 3.56 -7.70 -19.29
C PRO A 12 3.86 -7.45 -17.80
N TYR A 13 4.37 -8.47 -17.11
CA TYR A 13 4.72 -8.35 -15.69
C TYR A 13 5.79 -7.25 -15.47
N GLY A 14 5.48 -6.31 -14.57
CA GLY A 14 6.37 -5.20 -14.26
C GLY A 14 6.29 -4.02 -15.23
N GLU A 15 5.37 -4.05 -16.19
CA GLU A 15 5.12 -2.94 -17.10
C GLU A 15 3.84 -2.19 -16.73
N PHE A 16 3.94 -0.87 -16.65
CA PHE A 16 2.85 0.04 -16.30
C PHE A 16 2.76 1.18 -17.32
N ASN A 17 1.53 1.48 -17.78
CA ASN A 17 1.29 2.64 -18.65
C ASN A 17 1.61 3.97 -17.92
N ASN A 18 1.30 4.03 -16.62
CA ASN A 18 1.62 5.20 -15.80
C ASN A 18 3.13 5.22 -15.51
N GLN A 19 3.79 6.26 -15.99
CA GLN A 19 5.25 6.41 -15.86
C GLN A 19 5.72 6.58 -14.41
N GLU A 20 4.90 7.16 -13.54
CA GLU A 20 5.20 7.25 -12.10
C GLU A 20 5.17 5.87 -11.45
N LEU A 21 4.15 5.06 -11.75
CA LEU A 21 4.08 3.68 -11.27
C LEU A 21 5.22 2.82 -11.83
N GLN A 22 5.61 3.02 -13.10
CA GLN A 22 6.75 2.35 -13.69
C GLN A 22 8.05 2.69 -12.94
N ALA A 23 8.29 3.97 -12.67
CA ALA A 23 9.47 4.42 -11.94
C ALA A 23 9.52 3.85 -10.52
N LEU A 24 8.39 3.86 -9.80
CA LEU A 24 8.29 3.26 -8.47
C LEU A 24 8.56 1.75 -8.51
N TYR A 25 8.01 1.03 -9.49
CA TYR A 25 8.28 -0.39 -9.66
C TYR A 25 9.77 -0.68 -9.86
N ASP A 26 10.42 0.04 -10.78
CA ASP A 26 11.83 -0.17 -11.12
C ASP A 26 12.74 0.11 -9.90
N GLU A 27 12.46 1.19 -9.17
CA GLU A 27 13.17 1.54 -7.94
C GLU A 27 12.95 0.47 -6.85
N PHE A 28 11.69 0.15 -6.55
CA PHE A 28 11.33 -0.75 -5.46
C PHE A 28 11.81 -2.18 -5.71
N LYS A 29 11.78 -2.65 -6.96
CA LYS A 29 12.33 -3.94 -7.34
C LYS A 29 13.84 -3.99 -7.18
N THR A 30 14.55 -2.96 -7.65
CA THR A 30 16.01 -2.86 -7.51
C THR A 30 16.42 -2.87 -6.03
N ASN A 31 15.76 -2.06 -5.21
CA ASN A 31 16.03 -1.99 -3.78
C ASN A 31 15.66 -3.29 -3.05
N GLY A 32 14.45 -3.82 -3.30
CA GLY A 32 13.91 -4.99 -2.61
C GLY A 32 14.67 -6.29 -2.91
N THR A 33 15.28 -6.41 -4.09
CA THR A 33 16.07 -7.60 -4.46
C THR A 33 17.45 -7.65 -3.79
N THR A 34 17.89 -6.57 -3.14
CA THR A 34 19.21 -6.49 -2.50
C THR A 34 19.31 -7.40 -1.27
N SER A 35 18.24 -7.51 -0.47
CA SER A 35 18.22 -8.39 0.71
C SER A 35 16.81 -8.60 1.24
N LYS A 36 16.61 -9.61 2.08
CA LYS A 36 15.33 -9.84 2.77
C LYS A 36 14.90 -8.61 3.61
N SER A 37 15.84 -7.96 4.31
CA SER A 37 15.54 -6.74 5.08
C SER A 37 15.05 -5.63 4.14
N LYS A 38 15.74 -5.39 3.01
CA LYS A 38 15.29 -4.39 2.03
C LYS A 38 13.95 -4.75 1.38
N ALA A 39 13.68 -6.02 1.10
CA ALA A 39 12.37 -6.46 0.61
C ALA A 39 11.24 -6.14 1.60
N LEU A 40 11.46 -6.37 2.90
CA LEU A 40 10.46 -6.05 3.94
C LEU A 40 10.25 -4.53 4.06
N GLN A 41 11.32 -3.74 3.99
CA GLN A 41 11.24 -2.28 4.01
C GLN A 41 10.42 -1.76 2.82
N ILE A 42 10.69 -2.26 1.61
CA ILE A 42 9.91 -1.90 0.40
C ILE A 42 8.44 -2.33 0.53
N GLY A 43 8.18 -3.51 1.10
CA GLY A 43 6.81 -3.95 1.39
C GLY A 43 6.07 -2.96 2.30
N ALA A 44 6.69 -2.52 3.39
CA ALA A 44 6.12 -1.49 4.26
C ALA A 44 5.94 -0.14 3.54
N THR A 45 6.89 0.27 2.70
CA THR A 45 6.82 1.51 1.91
C THR A 45 5.68 1.51 0.89
N ILE A 46 5.38 0.38 0.27
CA ILE A 46 4.23 0.26 -0.65
C ILE A 46 2.92 0.47 0.11
N GLU A 47 2.75 -0.17 1.27
CA GLU A 47 1.51 -0.03 2.05
C GLU A 47 1.35 1.37 2.66
N ASP A 48 2.46 1.99 3.03
CA ASP A 48 2.54 3.39 3.48
C ASP A 48 2.04 4.37 2.40
N LEU A 49 2.53 4.22 1.16
CA LEU A 49 2.06 4.98 -0.01
C LEU A 49 0.58 4.70 -0.32
N ASP A 50 0.18 3.43 -0.35
CA ASP A 50 -1.17 3.01 -0.72
C ASP A 50 -2.23 3.58 0.24
N ILE A 51 -1.93 3.66 1.54
CA ILE A 51 -2.84 4.26 2.52
C ILE A 51 -3.09 5.75 2.23
N ILE A 52 -2.05 6.50 1.87
CA ILE A 52 -2.14 7.92 1.54
C ILE A 52 -2.87 8.14 0.22
N ASP A 53 -2.56 7.36 -0.81
CA ASP A 53 -3.23 7.48 -2.11
C ASP A 53 -4.72 7.13 -2.02
N LEU A 54 -5.06 6.04 -1.31
CA LEU A 54 -6.45 5.68 -1.06
C LEU A 54 -7.19 6.77 -0.27
N GLN A 55 -6.54 7.39 0.73
CA GLN A 55 -7.13 8.51 1.46
C GLN A 55 -7.41 9.69 0.53
N ASN A 56 -6.42 10.07 -0.28
CA ASN A 56 -6.53 11.15 -1.26
C ASN A 56 -7.66 10.90 -2.27
N PHE A 57 -7.87 9.65 -2.70
CA PHE A 57 -8.97 9.30 -3.58
C PHE A 57 -10.33 9.32 -2.87
N ILE A 58 -10.41 8.80 -1.65
CA ILE A 58 -11.63 8.84 -0.82
C ILE A 58 -12.11 10.28 -0.65
N ASP A 59 -11.20 11.21 -0.36
CA ASP A 59 -11.55 12.62 -0.08
C ASP A 59 -12.03 13.38 -1.31
N LYS A 60 -11.66 12.93 -2.52
CA LYS A 60 -12.03 13.57 -3.80
C LYS A 60 -13.28 12.97 -4.44
N MET A 61 -13.81 11.87 -3.94
CA MET A 61 -14.81 11.07 -4.63
C MET A 61 -16.19 11.16 -3.96
N SER A 62 -17.23 11.34 -4.76
CA SER A 62 -18.62 11.41 -4.27
C SER A 62 -19.39 10.09 -4.40
N ASN A 63 -18.90 9.16 -5.24
CA ASN A 63 -19.55 7.86 -5.42
C ASN A 63 -19.32 6.97 -4.19
N SER A 64 -20.37 6.80 -3.38
CA SER A 64 -20.31 6.06 -2.12
C SER A 64 -19.92 4.59 -2.28
N SER A 65 -20.26 3.95 -3.40
CA SER A 65 -19.87 2.57 -3.68
C SER A 65 -18.37 2.44 -3.89
N ILE A 66 -17.76 3.35 -4.67
CA ILE A 66 -16.30 3.33 -4.88
C ILE A 66 -15.56 3.74 -3.60
N VAL A 67 -16.06 4.73 -2.87
CA VAL A 67 -15.52 5.10 -1.54
C VAL A 67 -15.53 3.91 -0.58
N SER A 68 -16.59 3.09 -0.58
CA SER A 68 -16.65 1.87 0.24
C SER A 68 -15.58 0.85 -0.18
N VAL A 69 -15.34 0.67 -1.48
CA VAL A 69 -14.25 -0.19 -1.97
C VAL A 69 -12.90 0.33 -1.49
N PHE A 70 -12.61 1.62 -1.64
CA PHE A 70 -11.33 2.19 -1.23
C PHE A 70 -11.10 2.13 0.28
N LYS A 71 -12.15 2.32 1.09
CA LYS A 71 -12.05 2.11 2.55
C LYS A 71 -11.71 0.67 2.92
N ASN A 72 -12.26 -0.30 2.19
CA ASN A 72 -11.94 -1.71 2.39
C ASN A 72 -10.50 -2.03 1.97
N LEU A 73 -10.02 -1.46 0.87
CA LEU A 73 -8.62 -1.58 0.45
C LEU A 73 -7.69 -0.98 1.51
N GLN A 74 -7.97 0.25 1.95
CA GLN A 74 -7.14 0.95 2.94
C GLN A 74 -7.07 0.21 4.28
N CYS A 75 -8.16 -0.45 4.68
CA CYS A 75 -8.17 -1.37 5.81
C CYS A 75 -7.20 -2.55 5.61
N GLY A 76 -7.19 -3.15 4.43
CA GLY A 76 -6.22 -4.19 4.04
C GLY A 76 -4.79 -3.67 4.11
N SER A 77 -4.52 -2.51 3.54
CA SER A 77 -3.18 -1.90 3.51
C SER A 77 -2.65 -1.61 4.92
N ARG A 78 -3.50 -1.15 5.85
CA ARG A 78 -3.14 -1.00 7.28
C ARG A 78 -2.76 -2.34 7.92
N ASN A 79 -3.47 -3.43 7.61
CA ASN A 79 -3.14 -4.76 8.11
C ASN A 79 -1.84 -5.32 7.52
N HIS A 80 -1.58 -5.06 6.24
CA HIS A 80 -0.33 -5.40 5.58
C HIS A 80 0.84 -4.62 6.18
N LEU A 81 0.70 -3.30 6.38
CA LEU A 81 1.70 -2.46 7.02
C LEU A 81 2.07 -3.00 8.41
N ARG A 82 1.09 -3.32 9.26
CA ARG A 82 1.33 -3.98 10.56
C ARG A 82 2.13 -5.27 10.42
N SER A 83 1.83 -6.07 9.40
CA SER A 83 2.50 -7.35 9.16
C SER A 83 3.95 -7.18 8.71
N PHE A 84 4.22 -6.23 7.80
CA PHE A 84 5.59 -5.90 7.38
C PHE A 84 6.41 -5.32 8.53
N VAL A 85 5.87 -4.33 9.25
CA VAL A 85 6.53 -3.73 10.42
C VAL A 85 6.83 -4.80 11.47
N LYS A 86 5.89 -5.71 11.75
CA LYS A 86 6.14 -6.82 12.68
C LYS A 86 7.28 -7.72 12.23
N ALA A 87 7.38 -8.02 10.93
CA ALA A 87 8.45 -8.82 10.38
C ALA A 87 9.82 -8.10 10.48
N ILE A 88 9.85 -6.79 10.20
CA ILE A 88 11.02 -5.92 10.32
C ILE A 88 11.53 -5.90 11.77
N GLU A 89 10.64 -5.65 12.73
CA GLU A 89 10.98 -5.62 14.16
C GLU A 89 11.46 -6.99 14.67
N THR A 90 10.86 -8.07 14.18
CA THR A 90 11.29 -9.44 14.54
C THR A 90 12.70 -9.74 14.02
N SER A 91 13.15 -9.09 12.94
CA SER A 91 14.53 -9.14 12.46
C SER A 91 15.48 -8.18 13.20
N GLY A 92 15.00 -7.38 14.15
CA GLY A 92 15.79 -6.40 14.90
C GLY A 92 15.97 -5.05 14.20
N ASP A 93 15.28 -4.83 13.07
CA ASP A 93 15.27 -3.57 12.34
C ASP A 93 14.06 -2.71 12.75
N THR A 94 13.98 -1.47 12.26
CA THR A 94 12.82 -0.59 12.40
C THR A 94 12.36 -0.06 11.04
N TYR A 95 11.10 0.35 10.94
CA TYR A 95 10.55 1.06 9.79
C TYR A 95 10.28 2.52 10.14
N THR A 96 10.63 3.43 9.25
CA THR A 96 10.28 4.86 9.34
C THR A 96 9.35 5.18 8.18
N PRO A 97 8.15 5.75 8.43
CA PRO A 97 7.22 6.08 7.35
C PRO A 97 7.86 7.09 6.38
N GLN A 98 7.64 6.86 5.10
CA GLN A 98 8.09 7.71 3.99
C GLN A 98 6.97 8.65 3.53
N TYR A 99 5.70 8.25 3.68
CA TYR A 99 4.54 9.02 3.17
C TYR A 99 3.56 9.41 4.28
N LEU A 100 3.16 8.48 5.15
CA LEU A 100 2.34 8.73 6.33
C LEU A 100 3.04 9.70 7.28
N SER A 101 2.25 10.54 7.95
CA SER A 101 2.77 11.26 9.10
C SER A 101 3.14 10.27 10.21
N ILE A 102 4.11 10.64 11.05
CA ILE A 102 4.51 9.83 12.21
C ILE A 102 3.30 9.52 13.11
N THR A 103 2.37 10.47 13.25
CA THR A 103 1.16 10.31 14.05
C THR A 103 0.23 9.25 13.47
N GLU A 104 -0.06 9.32 12.17
CA GLU A 104 -0.94 8.34 11.50
C GLU A 104 -0.31 6.95 11.51
N TYR A 105 0.98 6.86 11.14
CA TYR A 105 1.75 5.63 11.21
C TYR A 105 1.67 5.00 12.61
N SER A 106 1.97 5.79 13.65
CA SER A 106 1.95 5.33 15.04
C SER A 106 0.56 4.88 15.46
N SER A 107 -0.50 5.56 15.02
CA SER A 107 -1.87 5.15 15.29
C SER A 107 -2.21 3.81 14.64
N ILE A 108 -1.68 3.55 13.44
CA ILE A 108 -1.92 2.29 12.71
C ILE A 108 -1.18 1.14 13.38
N ILE A 109 0.13 1.26 13.59
CA ILE A 109 0.96 0.15 14.11
C ILE A 109 0.63 -0.23 15.55
N ASN A 110 0.13 0.71 16.36
CA ASN A 110 -0.31 0.42 17.73
C ASN A 110 -1.75 -0.13 17.81
N GLY A 111 -2.47 -0.16 16.68
CA GLY A 111 -3.79 -0.77 16.58
C GLY A 111 -3.73 -2.29 16.42
N SER A 112 -4.85 -2.97 16.71
CA SER A 112 -5.03 -4.39 16.39
C SER A 112 -5.31 -4.59 14.89
N GLN A 113 -5.19 -5.85 14.43
CA GLN A 113 -5.61 -6.20 13.08
C GLN A 113 -7.11 -5.95 12.89
N GLU A 114 -7.43 -5.30 11.78
CA GLU A 114 -8.78 -4.88 11.42
C GLU A 114 -9.55 -5.97 10.68
N LYS A 115 -10.88 -5.93 10.77
CA LYS A 115 -11.76 -6.77 9.96
C LYS A 115 -12.32 -5.93 8.81
N CYS A 116 -11.85 -6.19 7.60
CA CYS A 116 -12.19 -5.41 6.42
C CYS A 116 -13.43 -6.00 5.70
N GLY A 117 -14.27 -5.15 5.11
CA GLY A 117 -15.43 -5.58 4.31
C GLY A 117 -16.58 -6.23 5.08
N GLN A 118 -16.69 -5.94 6.38
CA GLN A 118 -17.81 -6.40 7.23
C GLN A 118 -18.88 -5.33 7.38
#